data_AF-A0A1X4IBC7-F1
#
_entry.id   AF-A0A1X4IBC7-F1
#
_cell.length_a   1.000
_cell.length_b   1.000
_cell.length_c   1.000
_cell.angle_alpha   90.00
_cell.angle_beta   90.00
_cell.angle_gamma   90.00
#
_symmetry.space_group_name_H-M   'P 1'
#
loop_
_entity.id
_entity.type
_entity.pdbx_description
1 polymer ?
#
loop_
_entity_poly.entity_id
_entity_poly.type
_entity_poly.pdbx_seq_one_letter_code
_entity_poly.pdbx_strand_id
1 'polypeptide(L)'
;MEEHLTVGRVAGLAGVSVRTLHHYDEIGLVEPSARTAAGYRAYSAGDVERLREVLGYRRLGFGLREIAALVDDPAVDAVAHLRRLRGLLREQRDRTAAMVVAIDKELEARAMGIRTTPEDQLKLFGAQLYESIGSAYPATRRTEPRIAARIREALGDARTVLNVGAGTGSYEPTDREVTAVEPSAVMRAQRPAGAAPCVAASAERLPFPDRSFDAAMAVSTVHHWADPVAGLREMRRVARRVVVFTYDASTPGWPERFWLTRDHLPEFAGLLTGWPSPADMARAIGGRAEPVPIPWDCADGFFEAHWRRPEAYLDEHVRRAVSVWTRVGTRAEQRAVDSLRDDLSSGRWAERNGDLLALDEAELGLRLLVA
;
A
#
# COMPACT_ATOMS: atom_id res chain seq x y z
N MET A 1 32.66 29.47 13.35
CA MET A 1 32.91 29.15 11.93
C MET A 1 32.32 27.78 11.71
N GLU A 2 31.16 27.68 11.05
CA GLU A 2 30.56 26.37 10.77
C GLU A 2 31.48 25.59 9.84
N GLU A 3 31.92 24.43 10.28
CA GLU A 3 32.84 23.57 9.55
C GLU A 3 32.07 22.93 8.40
N HIS A 4 32.29 23.43 7.18
CA HIS A 4 31.66 22.87 5.98
C HIS A 4 32.54 21.75 5.41
N LEU A 5 31.90 20.64 5.05
CA LEU A 5 32.58 19.49 4.45
C LEU A 5 32.52 19.56 2.92
N THR A 6 33.64 19.34 2.25
CA THR A 6 33.67 19.28 0.78
C THR A 6 32.90 18.07 0.26
N VAL A 7 32.34 18.19 -0.95
CA VAL A 7 31.59 17.08 -1.60
C VAL A 7 32.33 15.75 -1.60
N GLY A 8 33.66 15.76 -1.82
CA GLY A 8 34.47 14.53 -1.79
C GLY A 8 34.56 13.91 -0.40
N ARG A 9 34.68 14.75 0.64
CA ARG A 9 34.71 14.27 2.04
C ARG A 9 33.35 13.73 2.46
N VAL A 10 32.27 14.43 2.13
CA VAL A 10 30.90 13.97 2.41
C VAL A 10 30.61 12.65 1.70
N ALA A 11 30.92 12.55 0.41
CA ALA A 11 30.75 11.31 -0.37
C ALA A 11 31.48 10.13 0.29
N GLY A 12 32.76 10.33 0.66
CA GLY A 12 33.57 9.30 1.32
C GLY A 12 33.01 8.86 2.67
N LEU A 13 32.57 9.80 3.52
CA LEU A 13 31.99 9.48 4.83
C LEU A 13 30.61 8.82 4.73
N ALA A 14 29.79 9.26 3.79
CA ALA A 14 28.44 8.75 3.57
C ALA A 14 28.42 7.41 2.81
N GLY A 15 29.54 7.02 2.19
CA GLY A 15 29.65 5.82 1.38
C GLY A 15 28.86 5.91 0.07
N VAL A 16 28.74 7.11 -0.51
CA VAL A 16 28.07 7.34 -1.79
C VAL A 16 29.02 7.97 -2.79
N SER A 17 28.68 7.90 -4.08
CA SER A 17 29.48 8.56 -5.11
C SER A 17 29.25 10.08 -5.10
N VAL A 18 30.24 10.86 -5.52
CA VAL A 18 30.08 12.31 -5.77
C VAL A 18 28.95 12.56 -6.77
N ARG A 19 28.79 11.69 -7.78
CA ARG A 19 27.68 11.74 -8.75
C ARG A 19 26.32 11.61 -8.07
N THR A 20 26.19 10.79 -7.03
CA THR A 20 24.96 10.65 -6.25
C THR A 20 24.62 11.96 -5.52
N LEU A 21 25.61 12.61 -4.92
CA LEU A 21 25.41 13.92 -4.27
C LEU A 21 25.04 15.02 -5.26
N HIS A 22 25.63 15.01 -6.46
CA HIS A 22 25.23 15.94 -7.53
C HIS A 22 23.79 15.67 -8.00
N HIS A 23 23.41 14.41 -8.14
CA HIS A 23 22.04 14.06 -8.50
C HIS A 23 21.04 14.52 -7.43
N TYR A 24 21.38 14.37 -6.14
CA TYR A 24 20.52 14.85 -5.05
C TYR A 24 20.39 16.37 -5.02
N ASP A 25 21.46 17.09 -5.33
CA ASP A 25 21.45 18.54 -5.50
C ASP A 25 20.58 18.95 -6.70
N GLU A 26 20.74 18.30 -7.86
CA GLU A 26 19.95 18.58 -9.08
C GLU A 26 18.44 18.40 -8.91
N ILE A 27 18.01 17.47 -8.04
CA ILE A 27 16.59 17.22 -7.75
C ILE A 27 16.08 17.96 -6.50
N GLY A 28 16.91 18.80 -5.86
CA GLY A 28 16.56 19.54 -4.64
C GLY A 28 16.44 18.68 -3.38
N LEU A 29 16.92 17.42 -3.41
CA LEU A 29 16.79 16.49 -2.29
C LEU A 29 17.87 16.73 -1.23
N VAL A 30 19.11 17.04 -1.62
CA VAL A 30 20.19 17.43 -0.68
C VAL A 30 21.05 18.47 -1.37
N GLU A 31 20.85 19.72 -0.99
CA GLU A 31 21.54 20.88 -1.57
C GLU A 31 22.71 21.31 -0.68
N PRO A 32 23.89 21.64 -1.26
CA PRO A 32 24.98 22.22 -0.50
C PRO A 32 24.65 23.68 -0.14
N SER A 33 24.67 24.00 1.14
CA SER A 33 24.46 25.36 1.66
C SER A 33 25.56 26.36 1.28
N ALA A 34 26.74 25.88 0.86
CA ALA A 34 27.85 26.73 0.50
C ALA A 34 28.71 26.20 -0.65
N ARG A 35 29.63 27.05 -1.11
CA ARG A 35 30.74 26.68 -1.96
C ARG A 35 32.05 27.14 -1.34
N THR A 36 33.11 26.37 -1.54
CA THR A 36 34.47 26.75 -1.13
C THR A 36 34.97 27.92 -1.98
N ALA A 37 36.04 28.58 -1.54
CA ALA A 37 36.69 29.64 -2.32
C ALA A 37 37.15 29.20 -3.73
N ALA A 38 37.40 27.90 -3.92
CA ALA A 38 37.75 27.31 -5.21
C ALA A 38 36.52 26.84 -6.03
N GLY A 39 35.30 27.11 -5.58
CA GLY A 39 34.05 26.82 -6.29
C GLY A 39 33.45 25.43 -6.06
N TYR A 40 34.07 24.59 -5.22
CA TYR A 40 33.56 23.25 -4.90
C TYR A 40 32.35 23.31 -3.97
N ARG A 41 31.39 22.40 -4.12
CA ARG A 41 30.26 22.24 -3.20
C ARG A 41 30.75 21.95 -1.77
N ALA A 42 30.16 22.65 -0.80
CA ALA A 42 30.48 22.55 0.61
C ALA A 42 29.18 22.40 1.42
N TYR A 43 29.14 21.38 2.28
CA TYR A 43 27.95 20.96 3.01
C TYR A 43 28.09 21.34 4.49
N SER A 44 27.08 22.02 5.03
CA SER A 44 26.96 22.34 6.45
C SER A 44 26.60 21.10 7.28
N ALA A 45 26.58 21.25 8.60
CA ALA A 45 26.07 20.21 9.49
C ALA A 45 24.60 19.84 9.19
N GLY A 46 23.76 20.83 8.85
CA GLY A 46 22.36 20.61 8.49
C GLY A 46 22.20 19.82 7.18
N ASP A 47 23.01 20.15 6.17
CA ASP A 47 22.97 19.42 4.89
C ASP A 47 23.39 17.95 5.07
N VAL A 48 24.34 17.70 5.97
CA VAL A 48 24.80 16.35 6.32
C VAL A 48 23.75 15.60 7.13
N GLU A 49 23.01 16.27 8.02
CA GLU A 49 21.89 15.67 8.75
C GLU A 49 20.79 15.22 7.78
N ARG A 50 20.40 16.10 6.86
CA ARG A 50 19.44 15.79 5.79
C ARG A 50 19.92 14.63 4.92
N LEU A 51 21.19 14.64 4.50
CA LEU A 51 21.79 13.53 3.76
C LEU A 51 21.69 12.20 4.53
N ARG A 52 21.97 12.21 5.83
CA ARG A 52 21.87 11.00 6.67
C ARG A 52 20.45 10.44 6.68
N GLU A 53 19.43 11.29 6.79
CA GLU A 53 18.02 10.87 6.75
C GLU A 53 17.66 10.28 5.39
N VAL A 54 18.02 10.97 4.30
CA VAL A 54 17.83 10.48 2.93
C VAL A 54 18.44 9.10 2.74
N LEU A 55 19.69 8.90 3.19
CA LEU A 55 20.37 7.61 3.09
C LEU A 55 19.72 6.54 3.99
N GLY A 56 19.22 6.92 5.17
CA GLY A 56 18.45 6.04 6.04
C GLY A 56 17.23 5.49 5.34
N TYR A 57 16.40 6.36 4.76
CA TYR A 57 15.20 5.94 4.02
C TYR A 57 15.54 5.20 2.71
N ARG A 58 16.59 5.59 1.98
CA ARG A 58 17.03 4.84 0.78
C ARG A 58 17.42 3.41 1.10
N ARG A 59 18.10 3.16 2.23
CA ARG A 59 18.46 1.79 2.68
C ARG A 59 17.24 0.97 3.06
N LEU A 60 16.16 1.63 3.49
CA LEU A 60 14.87 1.00 3.76
C LEU A 60 14.03 0.76 2.49
N GLY A 61 14.53 1.15 1.31
CA GLY A 61 13.89 0.89 0.02
C GLY A 61 12.99 2.01 -0.52
N PHE A 62 12.90 3.16 0.15
CA PHE A 62 12.05 4.26 -0.30
C PHE A 62 12.56 4.92 -1.58
N GLY A 63 11.65 5.39 -2.42
CA GLY A 63 11.94 6.17 -3.63
C GLY A 63 12.32 7.61 -3.32
N LEU A 64 13.10 8.27 -4.20
CA LEU A 64 13.62 9.62 -3.92
C LEU A 64 12.53 10.68 -3.70
N ARG A 65 11.39 10.57 -4.39
CA ARG A 65 10.25 11.47 -4.20
C ARG A 65 9.54 11.26 -2.85
N GLU A 66 9.38 10.02 -2.41
CA GLU A 66 8.82 9.69 -1.10
C GLU A 66 9.71 10.23 0.01
N ILE A 67 11.01 10.07 -0.16
CA ILE A 67 11.99 10.58 0.78
C ILE A 67 11.88 12.09 0.89
N ALA A 68 11.79 12.83 -0.23
CA ALA A 68 11.58 14.27 -0.23
C ALA A 68 10.34 14.63 0.62
N ALA A 69 9.19 14.01 0.34
CA ALA A 69 7.96 14.25 1.11
C ALA A 69 8.09 13.93 2.61
N LEU A 70 8.94 12.97 2.97
CA LEU A 70 9.19 12.60 4.36
C LEU A 70 10.16 13.53 5.08
N VAL A 71 11.17 14.09 4.40
CA VAL A 71 12.21 14.96 5.01
C VAL A 71 11.89 16.46 4.88
N ASP A 72 10.95 16.83 4.02
CA ASP A 72 10.52 18.22 3.81
C ASP A 72 9.35 18.64 4.69
N ASP A 73 8.86 17.76 5.58
CA ASP A 73 7.73 18.05 6.47
C ASP A 73 8.17 19.00 7.61
N PRO A 74 7.78 20.30 7.56
CA PRO A 74 8.23 21.29 8.54
C PRO A 74 7.61 21.09 9.92
N ALA A 75 6.61 20.21 10.06
CA ALA A 75 5.98 19.88 11.33
C ALA A 75 6.73 18.79 12.12
N VAL A 76 7.76 18.18 11.53
CA VAL A 76 8.50 17.06 12.10
C VAL A 76 9.92 17.52 12.48
N ASP A 77 10.27 17.44 13.76
CA ASP A 77 11.64 17.76 14.21
C ASP A 77 12.62 16.61 13.90
N ALA A 78 13.93 16.91 13.93
CA ALA A 78 15.00 15.93 13.68
C ALA A 78 14.92 14.70 14.61
N VAL A 79 14.44 14.87 15.84
CA VAL A 79 14.28 13.76 16.79
C VAL A 79 13.13 12.84 16.36
N ALA A 80 12.05 13.39 15.83
CA ALA A 80 10.92 12.65 15.29
C ALA A 80 11.30 11.87 14.03
N HIS A 81 12.13 12.43 13.13
CA HIS A 81 12.71 11.67 12.00
C HIS A 81 13.55 10.49 12.49
N LEU A 82 14.43 10.70 13.46
CA LEU A 82 15.25 9.62 14.03
C LEU A 82 14.40 8.54 14.73
N ARG A 83 13.34 8.92 15.44
CA ARG A 83 12.39 7.97 16.05
C ARG A 83 11.66 7.16 14.96
N ARG A 84 11.22 7.81 13.89
CA ARG A 84 10.58 7.16 12.74
C ARG A 84 11.54 6.17 12.08
N LEU A 85 12.76 6.60 11.76
CA LEU A 85 13.79 5.76 11.15
C LEU A 85 14.15 4.56 12.03
N ARG A 86 14.31 4.77 13.34
CA ARG A 86 14.55 3.69 14.32
C ARG A 86 13.38 2.71 14.38
N GLY A 87 12.14 3.20 14.28
CA GLY A 87 10.95 2.35 14.20
C GLY A 87 10.98 1.44 12.99
N LEU A 88 11.23 2.00 11.81
CA LEU A 88 11.33 1.27 10.54
C LEU A 88 12.46 0.23 10.55
N LEU A 89 13.63 0.58 11.09
CA LEU A 89 14.76 -0.34 11.21
C LEU A 89 14.47 -1.50 12.18
N ARG A 90 13.77 -1.24 13.27
CA ARG A 90 13.34 -2.29 14.21
C ARG A 90 12.36 -3.26 13.54
N GLU A 91 11.41 -2.74 12.78
CA GLU A 91 10.50 -3.60 12.02
C GLU A 91 11.23 -4.41 10.96
N GLN A 92 12.17 -3.82 10.21
CA GLN A 92 12.98 -4.57 9.26
C GLN A 92 13.76 -5.70 9.96
N ARG A 93 14.36 -5.41 11.12
CA ARG A 93 15.02 -6.44 11.95
C ARG A 93 14.04 -7.54 12.36
N ASP A 94 12.87 -7.17 12.88
CA ASP A 94 11.89 -8.13 13.38
C ASP A 94 11.33 -9.01 12.24
N ARG A 95 11.13 -8.43 11.05
CA ARG A 95 10.83 -9.15 9.81
C ARG A 95 11.93 -10.15 9.45
N THR A 96 13.18 -9.69 9.37
CA THR A 96 14.31 -10.56 9.04
C THR A 96 14.45 -11.68 10.06
N ALA A 97 14.24 -11.39 11.36
CA ALA A 97 14.24 -12.42 12.39
C ALA A 97 13.10 -13.43 12.19
N ALA A 98 11.89 -12.98 11.83
CA ALA A 98 10.77 -13.86 11.50
C ALA A 98 11.07 -14.73 10.26
N MET A 99 11.72 -14.17 9.23
CA MET A 99 12.20 -14.94 8.05
C MET A 99 13.16 -16.05 8.46
N VAL A 100 14.12 -15.73 9.33
CA VAL A 100 15.08 -16.70 9.82
C VAL A 100 14.35 -17.83 10.55
N VAL A 101 13.45 -17.51 11.48
CA VAL A 101 12.64 -18.52 12.20
C VAL A 101 11.80 -19.37 11.25
N ALA A 102 11.22 -18.77 10.21
CA ALA A 102 10.45 -19.46 9.18
C ALA A 102 11.33 -20.46 8.40
N ILE A 103 12.53 -20.03 7.99
CA ILE A 103 13.51 -20.88 7.32
C ILE A 103 13.98 -22.00 8.24
N ASP A 104 14.24 -21.71 9.52
CA ASP A 104 14.68 -22.70 10.50
C ASP A 104 13.63 -23.82 10.68
N LYS A 105 12.34 -23.46 10.78
CA LYS A 105 11.25 -24.44 10.83
C LYS A 105 11.15 -25.31 9.58
N GLU A 106 11.36 -24.72 8.41
CA GLU A 106 11.40 -25.46 7.14
C GLU A 106 12.60 -26.41 7.09
N LEU A 107 13.77 -25.97 7.56
CA LEU A 107 14.97 -26.81 7.67
C LEU A 107 14.73 -28.00 8.61
N GLU A 108 14.11 -27.78 9.77
CA GLU A 108 13.72 -28.83 10.73
C GLU A 108 12.72 -29.82 10.14
N ALA A 109 11.67 -29.33 9.48
CA ALA A 109 10.65 -30.17 8.84
C ALA A 109 11.29 -31.07 7.77
N ARG A 110 12.17 -30.51 6.92
CA ARG A 110 12.92 -31.29 5.92
C ARG A 110 13.86 -32.31 6.56
N ALA A 111 14.53 -31.96 7.65
CA ALA A 111 15.39 -32.88 8.39
C ALA A 111 14.59 -34.06 8.98
N MET A 112 13.33 -33.84 9.35
CA MET A 112 12.39 -34.88 9.81
C MET A 112 11.69 -35.64 8.67
N GLY A 113 12.03 -35.36 7.40
CA GLY A 113 11.44 -36.01 6.23
C GLY A 113 10.01 -35.52 5.88
N ILE A 114 9.55 -34.44 6.50
CA ILE A 114 8.24 -33.83 6.21
C ILE A 114 8.40 -32.94 4.97
N ARG A 115 7.60 -33.19 3.93
CA ARG A 115 7.51 -32.29 2.77
C ARG A 115 6.46 -31.22 3.05
N THR A 116 6.87 -29.97 3.15
CA THR A 116 5.96 -28.82 3.13
C THR A 116 5.38 -28.61 1.73
N THR A 117 4.13 -28.17 1.68
CA THR A 117 3.46 -27.91 0.41
C THR A 117 3.94 -26.59 -0.19
N PRO A 118 3.88 -26.41 -1.53
CA PRO A 118 4.17 -25.13 -2.17
C PRO A 118 3.31 -23.97 -1.65
N GLU A 119 2.07 -24.27 -1.22
CA GLU A 119 1.14 -23.29 -0.65
C GLU A 119 1.59 -22.79 0.73
N ASP A 120 2.08 -23.69 1.59
CA ASP A 120 2.61 -23.33 2.91
C ASP A 120 3.90 -22.51 2.78
N GLN A 121 4.73 -22.83 1.78
CA GLN A 121 5.94 -22.06 1.46
C GLN A 121 5.59 -20.64 0.99
N LEU A 122 4.59 -20.48 0.12
CA LEU A 122 4.15 -19.18 -0.39
C LEU A 122 3.47 -18.31 0.69
N LYS A 123 2.67 -18.90 1.59
CA LYS A 123 2.04 -18.18 2.71
C LYS A 123 3.08 -17.54 3.65
N LEU A 124 4.20 -18.23 3.87
CA LEU A 124 5.28 -17.78 4.76
C LEU A 124 5.99 -16.52 4.25
N PHE A 125 6.18 -16.41 2.92
CA PHE A 125 6.88 -15.29 2.28
C PHE A 125 5.96 -14.18 1.76
N GLY A 126 4.68 -14.47 1.48
CA GLY A 126 3.72 -13.52 0.93
C GLY A 126 3.42 -12.31 1.83
N ALA A 127 3.40 -12.50 3.16
CA ALA A 127 3.19 -11.42 4.13
C ALA A 127 4.30 -10.35 4.10
N GLN A 128 5.53 -10.73 3.72
CA GLN A 128 6.69 -9.83 3.70
C GLN A 128 6.77 -9.00 2.41
N LEU A 129 6.22 -9.52 1.32
CA LEU A 129 6.08 -8.82 0.05
C LEU A 129 5.11 -7.63 0.19
N TYR A 130 4.10 -7.74 1.07
CA TYR A 130 3.16 -6.65 1.33
C TYR A 130 3.85 -5.40 1.92
N GLU A 131 4.81 -5.60 2.82
CA GLU A 131 5.52 -4.48 3.48
C GLU A 131 6.51 -3.74 2.56
N SER A 132 7.02 -4.37 1.50
CA SER A 132 7.90 -3.67 0.53
C SER A 132 7.12 -2.82 -0.48
N ILE A 133 5.86 -3.16 -0.76
CA ILE A 133 4.98 -2.39 -1.66
C ILE A 133 4.45 -1.15 -0.92
N GLY A 134 4.24 -1.27 0.40
CA GLY A 134 3.70 -0.21 1.24
C GLY A 134 4.43 1.14 1.16
N SER A 135 5.68 1.22 0.69
CA SER A 135 6.39 2.49 0.46
C SER A 135 5.82 3.34 -0.68
N ALA A 136 5.29 2.72 -1.75
CA ALA A 136 4.86 3.39 -2.98
C ALA A 136 3.37 3.81 -3.02
N TYR A 137 2.57 3.42 -2.02
CA TYR A 137 1.14 3.73 -1.96
C TYR A 137 0.79 5.24 -1.95
N PRO A 138 1.55 6.13 -1.27
CA PRO A 138 1.16 7.55 -1.16
C PRO A 138 1.18 8.34 -2.47
N ALA A 139 1.87 7.86 -3.52
CA ALA A 139 2.07 8.64 -4.74
C ALA A 139 0.82 8.72 -5.63
N THR A 140 0.00 7.64 -5.69
CA THR A 140 -1.16 7.54 -6.60
C THR A 140 -2.45 7.04 -5.93
N ARG A 141 -2.40 6.48 -4.71
CA ARG A 141 -3.61 6.14 -3.93
C ARG A 141 -4.14 7.38 -3.23
N ARG A 142 -5.42 7.69 -3.44
CA ARG A 142 -6.12 8.83 -2.83
C ARG A 142 -7.54 8.41 -2.48
N THR A 143 -8.23 9.20 -1.67
CA THR A 143 -9.64 8.95 -1.37
C THR A 143 -10.48 9.25 -2.61
N GLU A 144 -11.27 8.29 -3.09
CA GLU A 144 -12.30 8.59 -4.09
C GLU A 144 -13.55 9.15 -3.40
N PRO A 145 -13.94 10.42 -3.62
CA PRO A 145 -15.02 11.07 -2.87
C PRO A 145 -16.38 10.37 -2.97
N ARG A 146 -16.73 9.79 -4.13
CA ARG A 146 -18.01 9.10 -4.35
C ARG A 146 -18.06 7.76 -3.62
N ILE A 147 -16.97 7.01 -3.62
CA ILE A 147 -16.86 5.75 -2.83
C ILE A 147 -16.85 6.09 -1.34
N ALA A 148 -16.09 7.10 -0.92
CA ALA A 148 -16.06 7.56 0.47
C ALA A 148 -17.44 8.06 0.94
N ALA A 149 -18.24 8.69 0.09
CA ALA A 149 -19.61 9.08 0.41
C ALA A 149 -20.49 7.86 0.71
N ARG A 150 -20.42 6.81 -0.10
CA ARG A 150 -21.14 5.54 0.15
C ARG A 150 -20.69 4.89 1.47
N ILE A 151 -19.40 4.89 1.76
CA ILE A 151 -18.87 4.40 3.04
C ILE A 151 -19.41 5.23 4.21
N ARG A 152 -19.39 6.57 4.11
CA ARG A 152 -19.93 7.47 5.16
C ARG A 152 -21.43 7.27 5.38
N GLU A 153 -22.20 7.10 4.32
CA GLU A 153 -23.62 6.79 4.40
C GLU A 153 -23.86 5.45 5.12
N ALA A 154 -23.09 4.42 4.75
CA ALA A 154 -23.17 3.11 5.39
C ALA A 154 -22.74 3.14 6.86
N LEU A 155 -21.81 4.03 7.25
CA LEU A 155 -21.45 4.25 8.66
C LEU A 155 -22.59 4.88 9.46
N GLY A 156 -23.48 5.63 8.81
CA GLY A 156 -24.64 6.28 9.42
C GLY A 156 -24.27 7.25 10.53
N ASP A 157 -24.96 7.15 11.65
CA ASP A 157 -24.84 7.99 12.85
C ASP A 157 -23.67 7.64 13.79
N ALA A 158 -22.81 6.71 13.41
CA ALA A 158 -21.65 6.31 14.22
C ALA A 158 -20.75 7.51 14.54
N ARG A 159 -20.43 7.69 15.82
CA ARG A 159 -19.51 8.74 16.30
C ARG A 159 -18.09 8.21 16.44
N THR A 160 -17.94 7.00 16.97
CA THR A 160 -16.65 6.32 17.09
C THR A 160 -16.49 5.24 16.02
N VAL A 161 -15.38 5.29 15.27
CA VAL A 161 -15.11 4.38 14.16
C VAL A 161 -13.75 3.72 14.31
N LEU A 162 -13.72 2.39 14.26
CA LEU A 162 -12.48 1.62 14.15
C LEU A 162 -12.17 1.37 12.67
N ASN A 163 -11.09 1.94 12.13
CA ASN A 163 -10.62 1.66 10.77
C ASN A 163 -9.59 0.53 10.79
N VAL A 164 -9.99 -0.69 10.42
CA VAL A 164 -9.16 -1.90 10.47
C VAL A 164 -8.44 -2.12 9.15
N GLY A 165 -7.12 -2.30 9.19
CA GLY A 165 -6.28 -2.36 8.00
C GLY A 165 -6.19 -1.00 7.31
N ALA A 166 -6.00 0.06 8.10
CA ALA A 166 -6.12 1.45 7.68
C ALA A 166 -5.06 1.90 6.67
N GLY A 167 -3.94 1.17 6.54
CA GLY A 167 -2.80 1.57 5.74
C GLY A 167 -2.33 2.98 6.10
N THR A 168 -2.18 3.82 5.08
CA THR A 168 -1.76 5.23 5.24
C THR A 168 -2.91 6.18 5.64
N GLY A 169 -4.15 5.69 5.76
CA GLY A 169 -5.28 6.43 6.32
C GLY A 169 -6.16 7.19 5.31
N SER A 170 -6.10 6.87 4.02
CA SER A 170 -6.81 7.65 2.97
C SER A 170 -8.33 7.74 3.16
N TYR A 171 -9.01 6.68 3.58
CA TYR A 171 -10.47 6.68 3.73
C TYR A 171 -10.98 7.05 5.13
N GLU A 172 -10.12 7.63 5.98
CA GLU A 172 -10.53 8.01 7.33
C GLU A 172 -11.56 9.15 7.29
N PRO A 173 -12.76 8.96 7.88
CA PRO A 173 -13.74 10.02 7.97
C PRO A 173 -13.24 11.13 8.89
N THR A 174 -13.32 12.38 8.42
CA THR A 174 -12.85 13.57 9.15
C THR A 174 -13.89 14.15 10.11
N ASP A 175 -15.13 13.65 10.04
CA ASP A 175 -16.29 14.08 10.83
C ASP A 175 -16.60 13.15 12.01
N ARG A 176 -15.69 12.22 12.34
CA ARG A 176 -15.87 11.17 13.37
C ARG A 176 -14.61 10.97 14.20
N GLU A 177 -14.76 10.37 15.38
CA GLU A 177 -13.64 9.92 16.20
C GLU A 177 -13.12 8.58 15.68
N VAL A 178 -12.02 8.62 14.93
CA VAL A 178 -11.44 7.43 14.31
C VAL A 178 -10.30 6.88 15.16
N THR A 179 -10.29 5.57 15.37
CA THR A 179 -9.10 4.81 15.77
C THR A 179 -8.69 3.92 14.60
N ALA A 180 -7.43 3.98 14.17
CA ALA A 180 -6.90 3.15 13.10
C ALA A 180 -6.20 1.90 13.67
N VAL A 181 -6.26 0.80 12.93
CA VAL A 181 -5.47 -0.42 13.17
C VAL A 181 -4.71 -0.74 11.90
N GLU A 182 -3.39 -0.83 11.98
CA GLU A 182 -2.52 -1.15 10.84
C GLU A 182 -1.30 -1.94 11.35
N PRO A 183 -1.10 -3.19 10.92
CA PRO A 183 0.03 -4.00 11.35
C PRO A 183 1.38 -3.50 10.80
N SER A 184 1.44 -2.89 9.62
CA SER A 184 2.68 -2.40 9.00
C SER A 184 3.17 -1.07 9.58
N ALA A 185 4.34 -1.05 10.22
CA ALA A 185 4.96 0.19 10.70
C ALA A 185 5.40 1.10 9.54
N VAL A 186 5.77 0.53 8.39
CA VAL A 186 5.99 1.28 7.14
C VAL A 186 4.78 2.13 6.78
N MET A 187 3.58 1.52 6.70
CA MET A 187 2.36 2.28 6.39
C MET A 187 1.98 3.23 7.52
N ARG A 188 2.12 2.83 8.79
CA ARG A 188 1.88 3.72 9.93
C ARG A 188 2.79 4.96 9.91
N ALA A 189 4.05 4.82 9.51
CA ALA A 189 5.01 5.91 9.45
C ALA A 189 4.73 6.91 8.31
N GLN A 190 3.97 6.51 7.31
CA GLN A 190 3.56 7.34 6.17
C GLN A 190 2.23 8.07 6.39
N ARG A 191 1.55 7.81 7.52
CA ARG A 191 0.31 8.50 7.85
C ARG A 191 0.58 10.00 8.03
N PRO A 192 -0.22 10.89 7.42
CA PRO A 192 0.00 12.33 7.49
C PRO A 192 -0.21 12.86 8.91
N ALA A 193 0.36 14.03 9.19
CA ALA A 193 0.06 14.77 10.41
C ALA A 193 -1.47 15.02 10.50
N GLY A 194 -2.07 14.71 11.66
CA GLY A 194 -3.52 14.81 11.87
C GLY A 194 -4.32 13.55 11.49
N ALA A 195 -3.68 12.50 10.95
CA ALA A 195 -4.34 11.20 10.78
C ALA A 195 -4.76 10.60 12.13
N ALA A 196 -5.73 9.68 12.10
CA ALA A 196 -6.24 9.03 13.30
C ALA A 196 -5.12 8.33 14.10
N PRO A 197 -5.21 8.27 15.45
CA PRO A 197 -4.33 7.43 16.25
C PRO A 197 -4.32 6.00 15.73
N CYS A 198 -3.13 5.43 15.51
CA CYS A 198 -3.00 4.14 14.85
C CYS A 198 -2.35 3.10 15.76
N VAL A 199 -3.08 2.00 16.01
CA VAL A 199 -2.65 0.87 16.82
C VAL A 199 -2.02 -0.20 15.93
N ALA A 200 -0.90 -0.76 16.39
CA ALA A 200 -0.26 -1.90 15.74
C ALA A 200 -0.93 -3.20 16.17
N ALA A 201 -1.82 -3.74 15.35
CA ALA A 201 -2.48 -5.02 15.57
C ALA A 201 -2.92 -5.64 14.23
N SER A 202 -3.19 -6.95 14.21
CA SER A 202 -3.80 -7.62 13.07
C SER A 202 -5.33 -7.62 13.20
N ALA A 203 -6.04 -7.76 12.08
CA ALA A 203 -7.49 -7.74 12.06
C ALA A 203 -8.10 -8.90 12.87
N GLU A 204 -7.43 -10.04 12.94
CA GLU A 204 -7.88 -11.26 13.62
C GLU A 204 -7.71 -11.23 15.15
N ARG A 205 -7.04 -10.19 15.69
CA ARG A 205 -6.86 -10.02 17.15
C ARG A 205 -6.86 -8.54 17.50
N LEU A 206 -8.04 -7.95 17.56
CA LEU A 206 -8.21 -6.53 17.86
C LEU A 206 -8.05 -6.28 19.37
N PRO A 207 -7.15 -5.38 19.81
CA PRO A 207 -6.84 -5.16 21.23
C PRO A 207 -7.87 -4.27 21.93
N PHE A 208 -9.15 -4.46 21.62
CA PHE A 208 -10.26 -3.67 22.14
C PHE A 208 -11.33 -4.57 22.77
N PRO A 209 -11.99 -4.10 23.85
CA PRO A 209 -13.14 -4.78 24.41
C PRO A 209 -14.32 -4.88 23.44
N ASP A 210 -15.23 -5.80 23.73
CA ASP A 210 -16.46 -5.98 22.98
C ASP A 210 -17.29 -4.68 22.96
N ARG A 211 -17.86 -4.37 21.78
CA ARG A 211 -18.75 -3.22 21.56
C ARG A 211 -18.20 -1.86 22.06
N SER A 212 -16.90 -1.66 21.91
CA SER A 212 -16.20 -0.42 22.26
C SER A 212 -16.36 0.69 21.20
N PHE A 213 -16.78 0.35 19.98
CA PHE A 213 -17.00 1.30 18.89
C PHE A 213 -18.45 1.28 18.37
N ASP A 214 -18.94 2.42 17.89
CA ASP A 214 -20.22 2.49 17.19
C ASP A 214 -20.15 1.70 15.87
N ALA A 215 -19.07 1.90 15.11
CA ALA A 215 -18.83 1.18 13.86
C ALA A 215 -17.38 0.74 13.70
N ALA A 216 -17.17 -0.33 12.93
CA ALA A 216 -15.86 -0.70 12.38
C ALA A 216 -15.93 -0.63 10.86
N MET A 217 -14.87 -0.15 10.23
CA MET A 217 -14.71 -0.11 8.79
C MET A 217 -13.43 -0.78 8.32
N ALA A 218 -13.44 -1.32 7.11
CA ALA A 218 -12.26 -1.83 6.41
C ALA A 218 -12.37 -1.49 4.92
N VAL A 219 -11.34 -0.91 4.34
CA VAL A 219 -11.38 -0.42 2.95
C VAL A 219 -10.24 -1.00 2.14
N SER A 220 -10.57 -1.86 1.17
CA SER A 220 -9.62 -2.50 0.23
C SER A 220 -8.42 -3.15 0.93
N THR A 221 -8.67 -3.82 2.06
CA THR A 221 -7.61 -4.38 2.93
C THR A 221 -7.82 -5.85 3.27
N VAL A 222 -9.06 -6.34 3.24
CA VAL A 222 -9.42 -7.68 3.72
C VAL A 222 -8.61 -8.78 3.02
N HIS A 223 -8.28 -8.59 1.73
CA HIS A 223 -7.47 -9.52 0.94
C HIS A 223 -5.98 -9.62 1.35
N HIS A 224 -5.57 -8.85 2.36
CA HIS A 224 -4.27 -8.93 3.01
C HIS A 224 -4.31 -9.66 4.35
N TRP A 225 -5.49 -10.01 4.86
CA TRP A 225 -5.64 -10.67 6.16
C TRP A 225 -5.33 -12.15 6.02
N ALA A 226 -4.75 -12.74 7.07
CA ALA A 226 -4.41 -14.16 7.08
C ALA A 226 -5.68 -15.01 7.16
N ASP A 227 -6.66 -14.56 7.94
CA ASP A 227 -8.01 -15.12 7.99
C ASP A 227 -9.06 -13.99 7.89
N PRO A 228 -9.56 -13.71 6.68
CA PRO A 228 -10.60 -12.71 6.46
C PRO A 228 -11.84 -12.89 7.35
N VAL A 229 -12.28 -14.13 7.54
CA VAL A 229 -13.51 -14.43 8.28
C VAL A 229 -13.30 -14.21 9.77
N ALA A 230 -12.15 -14.58 10.32
CA ALA A 230 -11.79 -14.27 11.70
C ALA A 230 -11.67 -12.76 11.93
N GLY A 231 -11.02 -12.01 11.03
CA GLY A 231 -10.92 -10.55 11.13
C GLY A 231 -12.28 -9.86 11.07
N LEU A 232 -13.17 -10.30 10.20
CA LEU A 232 -14.55 -9.81 10.12
C LEU A 232 -15.35 -10.08 11.40
N ARG A 233 -15.18 -11.26 12.01
CA ARG A 233 -15.79 -11.59 13.31
C ARG A 233 -15.25 -10.70 14.44
N GLU A 234 -13.96 -10.40 14.43
CA GLU A 234 -13.36 -9.47 15.39
C GLU A 234 -13.90 -8.05 15.24
N MET A 235 -14.04 -7.55 14.00
CA MET A 235 -14.72 -6.27 13.75
C MET A 235 -16.15 -6.28 14.32
N ARG A 236 -16.88 -7.38 14.10
CA ARG A 236 -18.24 -7.55 14.62
C ARG A 236 -18.31 -7.65 16.15
N ARG A 237 -17.27 -8.17 16.78
CA ARG A 237 -17.13 -8.25 18.25
C ARG A 237 -16.94 -6.87 18.86
N VAL A 238 -16.03 -6.07 18.30
CA VAL A 238 -15.66 -4.75 18.88
C VAL A 238 -16.61 -3.62 18.50
N ALA A 239 -17.41 -3.77 17.43
CA ALA A 239 -18.30 -2.71 16.95
C ALA A 239 -19.76 -3.16 16.77
N ARG A 240 -20.69 -2.20 16.85
CA ARG A 240 -22.13 -2.46 16.67
C ARG A 240 -22.50 -2.62 15.19
N ARG A 241 -21.89 -1.78 14.34
CA ARG A 241 -22.06 -1.73 12.88
C ARG A 241 -20.75 -2.07 12.18
N VAL A 242 -20.81 -2.76 11.03
CA VAL A 242 -19.61 -3.10 10.25
C VAL A 242 -19.78 -2.71 8.79
N VAL A 243 -18.81 -1.97 8.25
CA VAL A 243 -18.79 -1.50 6.85
C VAL A 243 -17.50 -1.95 6.17
N VAL A 244 -17.58 -2.75 5.11
CA VAL A 244 -16.39 -3.28 4.43
C VAL A 244 -16.45 -3.01 2.94
N PHE A 245 -15.52 -2.22 2.44
CA PHE A 245 -15.31 -2.05 1.01
C PHE A 245 -14.26 -3.06 0.53
N THR A 246 -14.64 -3.94 -0.38
CA THR A 246 -13.83 -5.07 -0.84
C THR A 246 -14.11 -5.41 -2.30
N TYR A 247 -13.48 -6.48 -2.79
CA TYR A 247 -13.59 -6.96 -4.16
C TYR A 247 -14.19 -8.37 -4.21
N ASP A 248 -14.98 -8.65 -5.25
CA ASP A 248 -15.56 -9.95 -5.55
C ASP A 248 -14.76 -10.68 -6.64
N ALA A 249 -13.96 -11.66 -6.21
CA ALA A 249 -13.25 -12.60 -7.07
C ALA A 249 -13.88 -14.00 -7.08
N SER A 250 -15.14 -14.14 -6.65
CA SER A 250 -15.77 -15.45 -6.45
C SER A 250 -16.79 -15.81 -7.52
N THR A 251 -17.33 -14.82 -8.24
CA THR A 251 -18.33 -15.07 -9.28
C THR A 251 -17.70 -15.77 -10.50
N PRO A 252 -18.31 -16.82 -11.07
CA PRO A 252 -17.85 -17.40 -12.33
C PRO A 252 -17.66 -16.35 -13.42
N GLY A 253 -16.51 -16.39 -14.12
CA GLY A 253 -16.19 -15.43 -15.17
C GLY A 253 -15.79 -14.04 -14.67
N TRP A 254 -15.56 -13.84 -13.37
CA TRP A 254 -15.12 -12.54 -12.87
C TRP A 254 -13.88 -11.94 -13.56
N PRO A 255 -12.87 -12.72 -14.03
CA PRO A 255 -11.72 -12.12 -14.73
C PRO A 255 -12.09 -11.45 -16.06
N GLU A 256 -13.25 -11.82 -16.64
CA GLU A 256 -13.77 -11.24 -17.88
C GLU A 256 -14.39 -9.84 -17.67
N ARG A 257 -14.68 -9.44 -16.42
CA ARG A 257 -15.29 -8.15 -16.10
C ARG A 257 -14.38 -6.98 -16.44
N PHE A 258 -13.06 -7.18 -16.37
CA PHE A 258 -12.08 -6.14 -16.58
C PHE A 258 -11.12 -6.54 -17.70
N TRP A 259 -11.02 -5.70 -18.73
CA TRP A 259 -10.21 -5.97 -19.92
C TRP A 259 -8.74 -6.26 -19.58
N LEU A 260 -8.19 -5.67 -18.51
CA LEU A 260 -6.79 -5.90 -18.15
C LEU A 260 -6.55 -7.34 -17.71
N THR A 261 -7.46 -7.90 -16.91
CA THR A 261 -7.37 -9.29 -16.42
C THR A 261 -7.74 -10.29 -17.50
N ARG A 262 -8.71 -9.93 -18.35
CA ARG A 262 -9.14 -10.73 -19.49
C ARG A 262 -8.04 -10.87 -20.55
N ASP A 263 -7.44 -9.75 -20.96
CA ASP A 263 -6.62 -9.70 -22.17
C ASP A 263 -5.12 -9.76 -21.89
N HIS A 264 -4.66 -9.23 -20.75
CA HIS A 264 -3.24 -8.98 -20.52
C HIS A 264 -2.67 -9.60 -19.25
N LEU A 265 -3.49 -9.87 -18.23
CA LEU A 265 -3.02 -10.32 -16.92
C LEU A 265 -3.85 -11.50 -16.34
N PRO A 266 -3.86 -12.66 -17.02
CA PRO A 266 -4.63 -13.83 -16.58
C PRO A 266 -4.14 -14.40 -15.23
N GLU A 267 -2.89 -14.15 -14.83
CA GLU A 267 -2.32 -14.58 -13.55
C GLU A 267 -3.09 -14.03 -12.35
N PHE A 268 -3.80 -12.90 -12.52
CA PHE A 268 -4.61 -12.32 -11.45
C PHE A 268 -5.68 -13.29 -10.94
N ALA A 269 -6.24 -14.14 -11.82
CA ALA A 269 -7.24 -15.13 -11.45
C ALA A 269 -6.73 -16.10 -10.37
N GLY A 270 -5.44 -16.46 -10.42
CA GLY A 270 -4.81 -17.36 -9.47
C GLY A 270 -4.54 -16.74 -8.09
N LEU A 271 -4.47 -15.41 -7.99
CA LEU A 271 -4.10 -14.72 -6.74
C LEU A 271 -5.20 -14.74 -5.67
N LEU A 272 -6.45 -14.95 -6.07
CA LEU A 272 -7.63 -14.91 -5.21
C LEU A 272 -8.37 -16.25 -5.17
N THR A 273 -7.73 -17.33 -5.65
CA THR A 273 -8.26 -18.69 -5.52
C THR A 273 -8.45 -19.06 -4.06
N GLY A 274 -9.63 -19.57 -3.71
CA GLY A 274 -9.97 -19.96 -2.33
C GLY A 274 -10.27 -18.81 -1.38
N TRP A 275 -10.31 -17.56 -1.89
CA TRP A 275 -10.69 -16.40 -1.11
C TRP A 275 -12.21 -16.37 -0.86
N PRO A 276 -12.68 -15.99 0.35
CA PRO A 276 -14.11 -16.05 0.67
C PRO A 276 -14.94 -15.15 -0.25
N SER A 277 -16.13 -15.63 -0.61
CA SER A 277 -17.06 -14.84 -1.42
C SER A 277 -17.58 -13.64 -0.62
N PRO A 278 -18.03 -12.56 -1.28
CA PRO A 278 -18.75 -11.48 -0.61
C PRO A 278 -19.96 -11.95 0.20
N ALA A 279 -20.63 -13.02 -0.24
CA ALA A 279 -21.74 -13.62 0.50
C ALA A 279 -21.27 -14.27 1.81
N ASP A 280 -20.14 -14.98 1.80
CA ASP A 280 -19.58 -15.59 3.01
C ASP A 280 -19.06 -14.53 3.99
N MET A 281 -18.38 -13.50 3.47
CA MET A 281 -17.94 -12.34 4.25
C MET A 281 -19.13 -11.59 4.87
N ALA A 282 -20.18 -11.33 4.10
CA ALA A 282 -21.39 -10.68 4.60
C ALA A 282 -22.07 -11.52 5.69
N ARG A 283 -22.13 -12.85 5.51
CA ARG A 283 -22.65 -13.77 6.53
C ARG A 283 -21.83 -13.72 7.83
N ALA A 284 -20.51 -13.57 7.75
CA ALA A 284 -19.63 -13.50 8.92
C ALA A 284 -19.91 -12.29 9.83
N ILE A 285 -20.42 -11.19 9.26
CA ILE A 285 -20.79 -9.98 9.99
C ILE A 285 -22.31 -9.85 10.20
N GLY A 286 -23.12 -10.74 9.62
CA GLY A 286 -24.58 -10.69 9.67
C GLY A 286 -25.19 -9.60 8.77
N GLY A 287 -24.51 -9.26 7.67
CA GLY A 287 -24.87 -8.17 6.77
C GLY A 287 -25.25 -8.61 5.36
N ARG A 288 -25.23 -7.65 4.45
CA ARG A 288 -25.45 -7.83 3.00
C ARG A 288 -24.31 -7.20 2.21
N ALA A 289 -24.14 -7.61 0.95
CA ALA A 289 -23.17 -7.05 0.02
C ALA A 289 -23.89 -6.31 -1.12
N GLU A 290 -23.43 -5.12 -1.45
CA GLU A 290 -23.98 -4.27 -2.51
C GLU A 290 -22.87 -3.91 -3.52
N PRO A 291 -23.18 -3.82 -4.83
CA PRO A 291 -22.19 -3.43 -5.84
C PRO A 291 -21.79 -1.95 -5.68
N VAL A 292 -20.52 -1.66 -5.94
CA VAL A 292 -19.98 -0.29 -5.97
C VAL A 292 -19.46 0.00 -7.38
N PRO A 293 -20.17 0.79 -8.19
CA PRO A 293 -19.68 1.25 -9.48
C PRO A 293 -18.41 2.10 -9.33
N ILE A 294 -17.50 1.97 -10.29
CA ILE A 294 -16.25 2.74 -10.35
C ILE A 294 -16.43 3.87 -11.35
N PRO A 295 -16.34 5.13 -10.91
CA PRO A 295 -16.42 6.25 -11.83
C PRO A 295 -15.23 6.26 -12.80
N TRP A 296 -15.44 6.72 -14.02
CA TRP A 296 -14.38 6.72 -15.05
C TRP A 296 -13.16 7.56 -14.68
N ASP A 297 -13.39 8.64 -13.92
CA ASP A 297 -12.40 9.57 -13.38
C ASP A 297 -12.04 9.26 -11.93
N CYS A 298 -12.15 7.99 -11.50
CA CYS A 298 -11.80 7.56 -10.14
C CYS A 298 -10.45 8.16 -9.69
N ALA A 299 -10.48 8.82 -8.52
CA ALA A 299 -9.31 9.46 -7.95
C ALA A 299 -8.41 8.49 -7.18
N ASP A 300 -8.97 7.38 -6.68
CA ASP A 300 -8.20 6.33 -6.01
C ASP A 300 -7.63 5.35 -7.03
N GLY A 301 -6.31 5.33 -7.22
CA GLY A 301 -5.61 4.43 -8.15
C GLY A 301 -5.55 2.96 -7.71
N PHE A 302 -6.67 2.37 -7.26
CA PHE A 302 -6.76 0.91 -7.08
C PHE A 302 -6.78 0.16 -8.42
N PHE A 303 -6.70 -1.17 -8.38
CA PHE A 303 -6.39 -2.00 -9.56
C PHE A 303 -7.33 -1.80 -10.76
N GLU A 304 -8.62 -1.53 -10.54
CA GLU A 304 -9.63 -1.33 -11.57
C GLU A 304 -9.89 0.15 -11.91
N ALA A 305 -9.23 1.09 -11.23
CA ALA A 305 -9.57 2.52 -11.24
C ALA A 305 -9.40 3.22 -12.60
N HIS A 306 -8.51 2.69 -13.45
CA HIS A 306 -8.21 3.24 -14.77
C HIS A 306 -8.88 2.45 -15.90
N TRP A 307 -10.05 1.87 -15.66
CA TRP A 307 -10.76 1.02 -16.64
C TRP A 307 -11.08 1.72 -17.96
N ARG A 308 -11.29 3.04 -17.97
CA ARG A 308 -11.48 3.86 -19.18
C ARG A 308 -10.20 4.60 -19.64
N ARG A 309 -9.08 4.42 -18.92
CA ARG A 309 -7.80 5.12 -19.12
C ARG A 309 -6.65 4.11 -19.21
N PRO A 310 -6.66 3.20 -20.21
CA PRO A 310 -5.74 2.08 -20.28
C PRO A 310 -4.26 2.48 -20.27
N GLU A 311 -3.92 3.64 -20.84
CA GLU A 311 -2.57 4.22 -20.85
C GLU A 311 -1.98 4.40 -19.45
N ALA A 312 -2.82 4.58 -18.42
CA ALA A 312 -2.34 4.71 -17.04
C ALA A 312 -1.58 3.47 -16.57
N TYR A 313 -1.96 2.26 -17.02
CA TYR A 313 -1.26 1.03 -16.65
C TYR A 313 0.08 0.86 -17.37
N LEU A 314 0.45 1.74 -18.31
CA LEU A 314 1.81 1.79 -18.87
C LEU A 314 2.79 2.57 -17.97
N ASP A 315 2.30 3.41 -17.06
CA ASP A 315 3.12 4.09 -16.07
C ASP A 315 3.50 3.14 -14.92
N GLU A 316 4.80 3.00 -14.67
CA GLU A 316 5.29 2.19 -13.57
C GLU A 316 4.81 2.72 -12.20
N HIS A 317 4.65 4.03 -12.02
CA HIS A 317 4.19 4.60 -10.75
C HIS A 317 2.76 4.17 -10.41
N VAL A 318 1.90 4.05 -11.42
CA VAL A 318 0.53 3.52 -11.25
C VAL A 318 0.60 2.05 -10.84
N ARG A 319 1.43 1.24 -11.52
CA ARG A 319 1.57 -0.18 -11.21
C ARG A 319 2.16 -0.45 -9.82
N ARG A 320 3.18 0.32 -9.40
CA ARG A 320 3.85 0.12 -8.10
C ARG A 320 2.97 0.42 -6.90
N ALA A 321 1.91 1.21 -7.06
CA ALA A 321 0.95 1.52 -5.99
C ALA A 321 -0.17 0.47 -5.84
N VAL A 322 -0.13 -0.61 -6.61
CA VAL A 322 -1.14 -1.67 -6.60
C VAL A 322 -0.47 -3.03 -6.39
N SER A 323 -0.84 -3.71 -5.31
CA SER A 323 -0.18 -4.94 -4.87
C SER A 323 -0.21 -6.09 -5.89
N VAL A 324 -1.21 -6.09 -6.77
CA VAL A 324 -1.40 -7.09 -7.83
C VAL A 324 -0.15 -7.28 -8.68
N TRP A 325 0.43 -6.17 -9.17
CA TRP A 325 1.59 -6.21 -10.07
C TRP A 325 2.82 -6.85 -9.44
N THR A 326 2.99 -6.66 -8.13
CA THR A 326 4.08 -7.31 -7.38
C THR A 326 3.81 -8.80 -7.19
N ARG A 327 2.55 -9.19 -6.95
CA ARG A 327 2.16 -10.59 -6.70
C ARG A 327 2.20 -11.46 -7.96
N VAL A 328 1.82 -10.92 -9.13
CA VAL A 328 1.93 -11.64 -10.42
C VAL A 328 3.38 -11.79 -10.89
N GLY A 329 4.29 -10.95 -10.37
CA GLY A 329 5.71 -10.99 -10.64
C GLY A 329 6.13 -10.27 -11.92
N THR A 330 7.42 -9.94 -12.00
CA THR A 330 7.99 -9.06 -13.03
C THR A 330 7.83 -9.58 -14.46
N ARG A 331 7.85 -10.91 -14.66
CA ARG A 331 7.65 -11.50 -15.99
C ARG A 331 6.22 -11.32 -16.49
N ALA A 332 5.22 -11.49 -15.63
CA ALA A 332 3.82 -11.28 -15.99
C ALA A 332 3.54 -9.79 -16.19
N GLU A 333 4.04 -8.93 -15.30
CA GLU A 333 3.97 -7.48 -15.44
C GLU A 333 4.51 -7.02 -16.80
N GLN A 334 5.73 -7.43 -17.16
CA GLN A 334 6.35 -7.01 -18.42
C GLN A 334 5.55 -7.47 -19.64
N ARG A 335 5.08 -8.74 -19.66
CA ARG A 335 4.23 -9.25 -20.75
C ARG A 335 2.94 -8.44 -20.89
N ALA A 336 2.26 -8.16 -19.78
CA ALA A 336 1.02 -7.41 -19.78
C ALA A 336 1.23 -5.98 -20.31
N VAL A 337 2.30 -5.31 -19.88
CA VAL A 337 2.64 -3.94 -20.32
C VAL A 337 2.99 -3.90 -21.80
N ASP A 338 3.78 -4.85 -22.30
CA ASP A 338 4.16 -4.88 -23.71
C ASP A 338 2.95 -5.20 -24.59
N SER A 339 2.14 -6.18 -24.20
CA SER A 339 0.89 -6.52 -24.89
C SER A 339 -0.11 -5.36 -24.91
N LEU A 340 -0.27 -4.64 -23.79
CA LEU A 340 -1.13 -3.47 -23.72
C LEU A 340 -0.61 -2.33 -24.62
N ARG A 341 0.71 -2.10 -24.64
CA ARG A 341 1.32 -1.10 -25.52
C ARG A 341 1.06 -1.41 -27.00
N ASP A 342 1.14 -2.68 -27.38
CA ASP A 342 0.85 -3.12 -28.74
C ASP A 342 -0.64 -2.96 -29.09
N ASP A 343 -1.56 -3.29 -28.17
CA ASP A 343 -2.99 -3.14 -28.39
C ASP A 343 -3.44 -1.66 -28.44
N LEU A 344 -2.79 -0.78 -27.68
CA LEU A 344 -3.04 0.67 -27.73
C LEU A 344 -2.47 1.29 -29.02
N SER A 345 -1.25 0.94 -29.41
CA SER A 345 -0.63 1.51 -30.62
C SER A 345 -1.30 1.04 -31.91
N SER A 346 -1.87 -0.16 -31.92
CA SER A 346 -2.59 -0.72 -33.07
C SER A 346 -4.08 -0.38 -33.12
N GLY A 347 -4.65 0.19 -32.06
CA GLY A 347 -6.09 0.47 -31.96
C GLY A 347 -6.95 -0.73 -31.55
N ARG A 348 -6.39 -1.94 -31.43
CA ARG A 348 -7.13 -3.16 -31.05
C ARG A 348 -7.82 -3.04 -29.70
N TRP A 349 -7.23 -2.31 -28.75
CA TRP A 349 -7.88 -2.08 -27.46
C TRP A 349 -9.21 -1.34 -27.64
N ALA A 350 -9.23 -0.28 -28.46
CA ALA A 350 -10.43 0.52 -28.71
C ALA A 350 -11.48 -0.25 -29.51
N GLU A 351 -11.06 -1.12 -30.44
CA GLU A 351 -11.98 -2.01 -31.17
C GLU A 351 -12.70 -3.00 -30.23
N ARG A 352 -11.99 -3.58 -29.25
CA ARG A 352 -12.55 -4.57 -28.32
C ARG A 352 -13.34 -3.95 -27.16
N ASN A 353 -12.97 -2.74 -26.74
CA ASN A 353 -13.46 -2.11 -25.51
C ASN A 353 -14.16 -0.77 -25.74
N GLY A 354 -14.47 -0.42 -26.99
CA GLY A 354 -15.03 0.89 -27.36
C GLY A 354 -16.31 1.26 -26.62
N ASP A 355 -17.15 0.26 -26.29
CA ASP A 355 -18.39 0.47 -25.53
C ASP A 355 -18.14 1.07 -24.13
N LEU A 356 -16.98 0.78 -23.52
CA LEU A 356 -16.59 1.34 -22.23
C LEU A 356 -16.41 2.86 -22.30
N LEU A 357 -16.08 3.41 -23.47
CA LEU A 357 -15.83 4.84 -23.64
C LEU A 357 -17.12 5.68 -23.52
N ALA A 358 -18.30 5.06 -23.56
CA ALA A 358 -19.58 5.75 -23.37
C ALA A 358 -20.08 5.72 -21.91
N LEU A 359 -19.42 4.97 -21.02
CA LEU A 359 -19.86 4.79 -19.64
C LEU A 359 -19.25 5.85 -18.72
N ASP A 360 -20.07 6.35 -17.78
CA ASP A 360 -19.60 7.23 -16.69
C ASP A 360 -19.11 6.44 -15.47
N GLU A 361 -19.65 5.23 -15.27
CA GLU A 361 -19.25 4.31 -14.20
C GLU A 361 -19.30 2.85 -14.69
N ALA A 362 -18.48 1.99 -14.10
CA ALA A 362 -18.41 0.57 -14.44
C ALA A 362 -18.51 -0.32 -13.20
N GLU A 363 -19.28 -1.41 -13.29
CA GLU A 363 -19.33 -2.47 -12.27
C GLU A 363 -18.24 -3.50 -12.57
N LEU A 364 -17.12 -3.44 -11.85
CA LEU A 364 -15.96 -4.32 -12.09
C LEU A 364 -15.66 -5.25 -10.91
N GLY A 365 -16.65 -5.54 -10.06
CA GLY A 365 -16.52 -6.49 -8.95
C GLY A 365 -16.35 -5.86 -7.57
N LEU A 366 -16.31 -4.54 -7.42
CA LEU A 366 -16.23 -3.91 -6.09
C LEU A 366 -17.55 -4.05 -5.32
N ARG A 367 -17.44 -4.30 -4.02
CA ARG A 367 -18.56 -4.54 -3.13
C ARG A 367 -18.43 -3.71 -1.86
N LEU A 368 -19.56 -3.23 -1.36
CA LEU A 368 -19.71 -2.67 -0.01
C LEU A 368 -20.54 -3.63 0.82
N LEU A 369 -19.99 -4.15 1.91
CA LEU A 369 -20.69 -4.98 2.86
C LEU A 369 -21.14 -4.11 4.03
N VAL A 370 -22.40 -4.26 4.43
CA VAL A 370 -23.00 -3.46 5.51
C VAL A 370 -23.77 -4.39 6.44
N ALA A 371 -23.48 -4.29 7.74
CA ALA A 371 -24.13 -5.04 8.82
C ALA A 371 -24.49 -4.16 10.01
#